data_AF-A0A6N7IME4-F1
#
_entry.id   AF-A0A6N7IME4-F1
#
_cell.length_a   1.000
_cell.length_b   1.000
_cell.length_c   1.000
_cell.angle_alpha   90.00
_cell.angle_beta   90.00
_cell.angle_gamma   90.00
#
_symmetry.space_group_name_H-M   'P 1'
#
loop_
_entity.id
_entity.type
_entity.pdbx_description
1 polymer ?
#
loop_
_entity_poly.entity_id
_entity_poly.type
_entity_poly.pdbx_seq_one_letter_code
_entity_poly.pdbx_strand_id
1 'polypeptide(L)'
;MITIQYAGSKNCPVFLCDVCGEQIQQDGNVLWRHKKPGELRFTHKRCNTTFKKAHGPDWDWLPLPAFLVYLWRNTAIDGGKAKKVVELLAHFGEGGA
;
A
#
# COMPACT_ATOMS: atom_id res chain seq x y z
N MET A 1 -5.52 1.20 -4.47
CA MET A 1 -4.58 0.45 -5.33
C MET A 1 -3.12 0.77 -5.00
N ILE A 2 -2.16 -0.07 -5.41
CA ILE A 2 -0.72 0.25 -5.40
C ILE A 2 -0.32 0.64 -6.83
N THR A 3 0.46 1.72 -6.98
CA THR A 3 1.04 2.14 -8.27
C THR A 3 2.48 2.59 -8.10
N ILE A 4 3.20 2.82 -9.20
CA ILE A 4 4.52 3.44 -9.19
C ILE A 4 4.36 4.92 -9.53
N GLN A 5 4.87 5.80 -8.67
CA GLN A 5 5.04 7.22 -8.96
C GLN A 5 6.53 7.55 -9.09
N TYR A 6 6.83 8.45 -10.02
CA TYR A 6 8.18 8.96 -10.22
C TYR A 6 8.41 10.18 -9.33
N ALA A 7 9.39 10.11 -8.44
CA ALA A 7 9.75 11.19 -7.54
C ALA A 7 11.26 11.48 -7.66
N GLY A 8 11.61 12.58 -8.32
CA GLY A 8 13.01 12.85 -8.67
C GLY A 8 13.52 11.84 -9.70
N SER A 9 14.54 11.05 -9.36
CA SER A 9 15.09 9.95 -10.17
C SER A 9 14.61 8.56 -9.74
N LYS A 10 13.65 8.46 -8.82
CA LYS A 10 13.29 7.20 -8.15
C LYS A 10 11.87 6.75 -8.50
N ASN A 11 11.74 5.46 -8.82
CA ASN A 11 10.47 4.76 -8.93
C ASN A 11 10.00 4.36 -7.53
N CYS A 12 8.93 5.01 -7.05
CA CYS A 12 8.42 4.84 -5.70
C CYS A 12 7.04 4.17 -5.75
N PRO A 13 6.89 2.95 -5.22
CA PRO A 13 5.58 2.37 -4.98
C PRO A 13 4.79 3.25 -4.00
N VAL A 14 3.57 3.60 -4.36
CA VAL A 14 2.66 4.39 -3.52
C VAL A 14 1.29 3.74 -3.46
N PHE A 15 0.58 3.99 -2.37
CA PHE A 15 -0.82 3.63 -2.22
C PHE A 15 -1.69 4.77 -2.71
N LEU A 16 -2.62 4.49 -3.62
CA LEU A 16 -3.71 5.41 -3.99
C LEU A 16 -5.02 4.95 -3.37
N CYS A 17 -5.83 5.92 -2.97
CA CYS A 17 -7.17 5.69 -2.48
C CYS A 17 -8.09 5.28 -3.62
N ASP A 18 -8.73 4.12 -3.50
CA ASP A 18 -9.69 3.60 -4.48
C ASP A 18 -11.00 4.40 -4.53
N VAL A 19 -11.17 5.41 -3.67
CA VAL A 19 -12.34 6.31 -3.65
C VAL A 19 -12.04 7.65 -4.31
N CYS A 20 -10.98 8.36 -3.89
CA CYS A 20 -10.67 9.70 -4.42
C CYS A 20 -9.51 9.75 -5.41
N GLY A 21 -8.78 8.64 -5.60
CA GLY A 21 -7.61 8.57 -6.49
C GLY A 21 -6.33 9.21 -5.92
N GLU A 22 -6.42 9.98 -4.84
CA GLU A 22 -5.26 10.64 -4.23
C GLU A 22 -4.36 9.65 -3.47
N GLN A 23 -3.09 10.01 -3.32
CA GLN A 23 -2.13 9.24 -2.55
C GLN A 23 -2.50 9.14 -1.06
N ILE A 24 -2.31 7.96 -0.49
CA ILE A 24 -2.45 7.71 0.94
C ILE A 24 -1.09 7.92 1.61
N GLN A 25 -1.01 8.91 2.49
CA GLN A 25 0.14 9.16 3.35
C GLN A 25 -0.20 8.78 4.80
N GLN A 26 0.45 7.74 5.33
CA GLN A 26 0.39 7.21 6.71
C GLN A 26 -0.99 6.67 7.20
N ASP A 27 -2.10 7.35 6.94
CA ASP A 27 -3.42 7.09 7.54
C ASP A 27 -4.43 6.40 6.61
N GLY A 28 -3.99 5.30 6.01
CA GLY A 28 -4.81 4.43 5.16
C GLY A 28 -5.49 3.28 5.88
N ASN A 29 -6.47 2.70 5.21
CA ASN A 29 -7.05 1.40 5.51
C ASN A 29 -6.84 0.46 4.31
N VAL A 30 -6.66 -0.82 4.60
CA VAL A 30 -6.86 -1.90 3.64
C VAL A 30 -8.19 -2.56 3.98
N LEU A 31 -9.02 -2.78 2.97
CA LEU A 31 -10.31 -3.45 3.09
C LEU A 31 -10.34 -4.70 2.22
N TRP A 32 -11.10 -5.69 2.66
CA TRP A 32 -11.37 -6.89 1.90
C TRP A 32 -12.80 -7.37 2.16
N ARG A 33 -13.36 -8.13 1.23
CA ARG A 33 -14.69 -8.69 1.40
C ARG A 33 -14.67 -9.83 2.40
N HIS A 34 -15.61 -9.80 3.34
CA HIS A 34 -15.80 -10.88 4.30
C HIS A 34 -16.01 -12.22 3.56
N LYS A 35 -15.25 -13.25 3.92
CA LYS A 35 -15.32 -14.61 3.31
C LYS A 35 -15.10 -14.70 1.80
N LYS A 36 -14.62 -13.64 1.14
CA LYS A 36 -14.28 -13.66 -0.29
C LYS A 36 -12.81 -13.26 -0.50
N PRO A 37 -11.88 -14.23 -0.56
CA PRO A 37 -10.46 -13.93 -0.71
C PRO A 37 -10.15 -13.28 -2.07
N GLY A 38 -9.12 -12.45 -2.09
CA GLY A 38 -8.50 -11.93 -3.33
C GLY A 38 -8.83 -10.49 -3.71
N GLU A 39 -9.89 -9.87 -3.17
CA GLU A 39 -10.18 -8.46 -3.43
C GLU A 39 -9.65 -7.57 -2.30
N LEU A 40 -8.62 -6.77 -2.58
CA LEU A 40 -8.12 -5.73 -1.69
C LEU A 40 -8.46 -4.35 -2.22
N ARG A 41 -8.91 -3.48 -1.30
CA ARG A 41 -9.12 -2.06 -1.55
C ARG A 41 -8.32 -1.26 -0.53
N PHE A 42 -7.84 -0.10 -0.94
CA PHE A 42 -7.05 0.82 -0.16
C PHE A 42 -7.78 2.15 -0.12
N THR A 43 -8.07 2.67 1.06
CA THR A 43 -8.75 3.96 1.20
C THR A 43 -8.06 4.81 2.24
N HIS A 44 -8.22 6.13 2.18
CA HIS A 44 -8.01 6.94 3.38
C HIS A 44 -9.01 6.54 4.46
N LYS A 45 -8.68 6.80 5.73
CA LYS A 45 -9.67 6.71 6.83
C LYS A 45 -10.93 7.53 6.53
N ARG A 46 -10.78 8.77 6.05
CA ARG A 46 -11.91 9.67 5.68
C ARG A 46 -12.79 9.11 4.55
N CYS A 47 -12.21 8.32 3.65
CA CYS A 47 -12.91 7.76 2.49
C CYS A 47 -13.59 6.41 2.80
N ASN A 48 -13.26 5.77 3.94
CA ASN A 48 -13.81 4.48 4.32
C ASN A 48 -15.34 4.48 4.42
N THR A 49 -15.91 5.54 5.01
CA THR A 49 -17.37 5.68 5.13
C THR A 49 -18.05 5.76 3.75
N THR A 50 -17.48 6.54 2.82
CA THR A 50 -17.99 6.63 1.44
C THR A 50 -17.93 5.28 0.74
N PHE A 51 -16.81 4.57 0.89
CA PHE A 51 -16.63 3.24 0.34
C PHE A 51 -17.70 2.27 0.85
N LYS A 52 -17.88 2.17 2.19
CA LYS A 52 -18.88 1.27 2.78
C LYS A 52 -20.31 1.58 2.36
N LYS A 53 -20.66 2.86 2.21
CA LYS A 53 -21.97 3.27 1.69
C LYS A 53 -22.21 2.79 0.25
N ALA A 54 -21.18 2.81 -0.60
CA ALA A 54 -21.29 2.39 -1.99
C ALA A 54 -21.28 0.86 -2.20
N HIS A 55 -20.62 0.10 -1.30
CA HIS A 55 -20.38 -1.33 -1.50
C HIS A 55 -21.05 -2.26 -0.49
N GLY A 56 -21.74 -1.72 0.51
CA GLY A 56 -22.44 -2.47 1.55
C GLY A 56 -21.56 -2.81 2.77
N PRO A 57 -22.12 -3.52 3.77
CA PRO A 57 -21.47 -3.75 5.05
C PRO A 57 -20.43 -4.89 5.06
N ASP A 58 -20.39 -5.73 4.02
CA ASP A 58 -19.59 -6.97 3.96
C ASP A 58 -18.08 -6.75 3.73
N TRP A 59 -17.53 -5.69 4.32
CA TRP A 59 -16.15 -5.27 4.19
C TRP A 59 -15.48 -5.13 5.55
N ASP A 60 -14.56 -6.04 5.81
CA ASP A 60 -13.61 -5.95 6.91
C ASP A 60 -12.50 -4.97 6.55
N TRP A 61 -11.79 -4.47 7.57
CA TRP A 61 -10.73 -3.50 7.37
C TRP A 61 -9.62 -3.65 8.41
N LEU A 62 -8.43 -3.18 8.03
CA LEU A 62 -7.27 -3.05 8.91
C LEU A 62 -6.56 -1.72 8.62
N PRO A 63 -6.01 -1.03 9.63
CA PRO A 63 -5.09 0.08 9.39
C PRO A 63 -3.95 -0.36 8.47
N LEU A 64 -3.63 0.45 7.47
CA LEU A 64 -2.58 0.16 6.49
C LEU A 64 -1.22 -0.19 7.12
N PRO A 65 -0.76 0.51 8.19
CA PRO A 65 0.48 0.11 8.86
C PRO A 65 0.45 -1.32 9.43
N ALA A 66 -0.66 -1.72 10.05
CA ALA A 66 -0.80 -3.07 10.60
C ALA A 66 -0.84 -4.12 9.47
N PHE A 67 -1.50 -3.83 8.35
CA PHE A 67 -1.48 -4.69 7.17
C PHE A 67 -0.05 -4.91 6.65
N LEU A 68 0.75 -3.85 6.56
CA LEU A 68 2.14 -3.94 6.10
C LEU A 68 3.01 -4.76 7.05
N VAL A 69 2.82 -4.65 8.36
CA VAL A 69 3.52 -5.50 9.33
C VAL A 69 3.15 -6.98 9.16
N TYR A 70 1.86 -7.30 8.99
CA TYR A 70 1.45 -8.68 8.74
C TYR A 70 1.98 -9.21 7.41
N LEU A 71 1.94 -8.41 6.35
CA LEU A 71 2.47 -8.79 5.05
C LEU A 71 3.99 -9.05 5.13
N TRP A 72 4.73 -8.17 5.79
CA TRP A 72 6.17 -8.33 6.01
C TRP A 72 6.49 -9.62 6.79
N ARG A 73 5.76 -9.88 7.88
CA ARG A 73 5.94 -11.11 8.68
C ARG A 73 5.62 -12.37 7.87
N ASN A 74 4.52 -12.36 7.12
CA ASN A 74 4.04 -13.53 6.38
C ASN A 74 4.87 -13.84 5.13
N THR A 75 5.63 -12.88 4.63
CA THR A 75 6.56 -13.06 3.50
C THR A 75 7.95 -13.49 3.94
N ALA A 76 8.21 -13.58 5.26
CA ALA A 76 9.52 -13.92 5.82
C ALA A 76 10.68 -13.06 5.28
N ILE A 77 10.40 -11.82 4.88
CA ILE A 77 11.43 -10.90 4.38
C ILE A 77 12.35 -10.51 5.55
N ASP A 78 13.65 -10.76 5.38
CA ASP A 78 14.67 -10.26 6.28
C ASP A 78 14.85 -8.74 6.08
N GLY A 79 14.49 -7.95 7.07
CA GLY A 79 14.54 -6.48 7.00
C GLY A 79 15.96 -5.92 6.82
N GLY A 80 16.98 -6.59 7.38
CA GLY A 80 18.37 -6.18 7.25
C GLY A 80 18.89 -6.41 5.82
N LYS A 81 18.57 -7.57 5.23
CA LYS A 81 18.90 -7.85 3.82
C LYS A 81 18.13 -6.95 2.87
N ALA A 82 16.83 -6.73 3.11
CA ALA A 82 16.00 -5.86 2.30
C ALA A 82 16.54 -4.42 2.26
N LYS A 83 16.97 -3.89 3.41
CA LYS A 83 17.56 -2.54 3.49
C LYS A 83 18.82 -2.41 2.62
N LYS A 84 19.73 -3.40 2.67
CA LYS A 84 20.93 -3.41 1.82
C LYS A 84 20.60 -3.42 0.32
N VAL A 85 19.56 -4.17 -0.08
CA VAL A 85 19.10 -4.18 -1.48
C VAL A 85 18.58 -2.80 -1.90
N VAL A 86 17.80 -2.13 -1.04
CA VAL A 86 17.29 -0.77 -1.33
C VAL A 86 18.44 0.24 -1.45
N GLU A 87 19.43 0.18 -0.56
CA GLU A 87 20.62 1.02 -0.62
C GLU A 87 21.41 0.79 -1.92
N LEU A 88 21.61 -0.46 -2.32
CA LEU A 88 22.26 -0.82 -3.59
C LEU A 88 21.50 -0.25 -4.79
N LEU A 89 20.17 -0.42 -4.84
CA LEU A 89 19.33 0.09 -5.93
C LEU A 89 19.33 1.61 -6.03
N ALA A 90 19.51 2.32 -4.91
CA ALA A 90 19.63 3.78 -4.94
C ALA A 90 20.86 4.26 -5.73
N HIS A 91 21.94 3.48 -5.77
CA HIS A 91 23.17 3.83 -6.50
C HIS A 91 23.06 3.52 -8.01
N PHE A 92 22.25 2.53 -8.40
CA PHE A 92 22.03 2.20 -9.81
C PHE A 92 21.15 3.21 -10.56
N GLY A 93 20.37 4.02 -9.84
CA GLY A 93 19.52 5.07 -10.43
C GLY A 93 20.25 6.35 -10.84
N GLU A 94 21.56 6.48 -10.54
CA GLU A 94 22.35 7.69 -10.80
C GLU A 94 23.29 7.57 -12.02
N GLY A 95 23.37 6.39 -12.66
CA GLY A 95 24.29 6.09 -13.76
C GLY A 95 23.68 5.97 -15.16
N GLY A 96 22.41 6.35 -15.33
CA GLY A 96 21.69 6.21 -16.60
C GLY A 96 21.15 7.55 -17.11
N ALA A 97 22.03 8.36 -17.69
CA ALA A 97 21.70 9.48 -18.57
C ALA A 97 22.75 9.57 -19.67
#